data_AF-A0A9X7RJS0-F1
#
_entry.id   AF-A0A9X7RJS0-F1
#
_cell.length_a   1.000
_cell.length_b   1.000
_cell.length_c   1.000
_cell.angle_alpha   90.00
_cell.angle_beta   90.00
_cell.angle_gamma   90.00
#
_symmetry.space_group_name_H-M   'P 1'
#
loop_
_entity.id
_entity.type
_entity.pdbx_description
1 polymer ?
#
loop_
_entity_poly.entity_id
_entity_poly.type
_entity_poly.pdbx_seq_one_letter_code
_entity_poly.pdbx_strand_id
1 'polypeptide(L)' 'MRRFYCLTVQPTLFGGASLIRDWGRIGTRGQTMMETFDWPADATNALVRIERSKKRRGYRETVESVE' A
#
# COMPACT_ATOMS: atom_id res chain seq x y z
N MET A 1 -20.63 4.69 -4.80
CA MET A 1 -19.59 4.98 -3.78
C MET A 1 -18.27 4.33 -4.21
N ARG A 2 -17.37 5.05 -4.89
CA ARG A 2 -16.10 4.47 -5.38
C ARG A 2 -14.96 4.79 -4.40
N ARG A 3 -14.15 3.79 -4.06
CA ARG A 3 -13.01 3.91 -3.13
C ARG A 3 -11.73 3.43 -3.80
N PHE A 4 -10.60 3.94 -3.35
CA PHE A 4 -9.28 3.47 -3.74
C PHE A 4 -8.53 2.92 -2.52
N TYR A 5 -7.54 2.07 -2.79
CA TYR A 5 -6.59 1.57 -1.80
C TYR A 5 -5.25 1.35 -2.50
N CYS A 6 -4.26 2.18 -2.19
CA CYS A 6 -2.90 2.09 -2.73
C CYS A 6 -1.95 1.50 -1.69
N LEU A 7 -0.99 0.71 -2.15
CA LEU A 7 0.03 0.07 -1.35
C LEU A 7 1.39 0.29 -2.02
N THR A 8 2.30 0.94 -1.31
CA THR A 8 3.65 1.25 -1.83
C THR A 8 4.70 0.85 -0.81
N VAL A 9 5.71 0.11 -1.23
CA VAL A 9 6.92 -0.13 -0.42
C VAL A 9 7.98 0.87 -0.83
N GLN A 10 8.55 1.58 0.15
CA GLN A 10 9.66 2.50 -0.06
C GLN A 10 10.85 2.07 0.81
N PRO A 11 12.08 2.05 0.26
CA PRO A 11 13.27 1.81 1.07
C PRO A 11 13.48 2.96 2.06
N THR A 12 14.01 2.65 3.24
CA THR A 12 14.45 3.68 4.20
C THR A 12 15.96 3.92 4.07
N LEU A 13 16.45 5.02 4.65
CA LEU A 13 17.88 5.33 4.68
C LEU A 13 18.71 4.35 5.53
N PHE A 14 18.06 3.50 6.32
CA PHE A 14 18.72 2.62 7.31
C PHE A 14 18.68 1.14 6.89
N GLY A 15 18.46 0.85 5.60
CA GLY A 15 18.44 -0.52 5.07
C GLY A 15 17.13 -1.28 5.31
N GLY A 16 16.17 -0.68 6.00
CA GLY A 16 14.81 -1.19 6.14
C GLY A 16 13.87 -0.73 5.02
N ALA A 17 12.57 -0.91 5.22
CA ALA A 17 11.56 -0.43 4.29
C ALA A 17 10.27 0.01 5.02
N SER A 18 9.57 0.97 4.45
CA SER A 18 8.26 1.42 4.92
C SER A 18 7.17 1.02 3.94
N LEU A 19 6.11 0.41 4.46
CA LEU A 19 4.86 0.20 3.75
C LEU A 19 3.95 1.43 3.93
N ILE A 20 3.70 2.12 2.83
CA ILE A 20 2.76 3.24 2.76
C ILE A 20 1.43 2.71 2.25
N ARG A 21 0.36 3.10 2.94
CA ARG A 21 -1.02 2.73 2.64
C ARG A 21 -1.82 4.00 2.45
N ASP A 22 -2.41 4.18 1.27
CA ASP A 22 -3.31 5.29 0.98
C ASP A 22 -4.72 4.76 0.72
N TRP A 23 -5.74 5.41 1.28
CA TRP A 23 -7.11 5.00 1.05
C TRP A 23 -8.08 6.15 1.15
N GLY A 24 -9.19 6.05 0.43
CA GLY A 24 -10.19 7.11 0.45
C GLY A 24 -11.29 6.91 -0.55
N ARG A 25 -12.09 7.95 -0.71
CA ARG A 25 -13.07 8.06 -1.80
C ARG A 25 -12.33 8.61 -3.02
N ILE A 26 -12.62 8.08 -4.21
CA ILE A 26 -12.02 8.60 -5.46
C ILE A 26 -12.40 10.08 -5.62
N GLY A 27 -11.44 10.91 -6.01
CA GLY A 27 -11.61 12.37 -6.13
C GLY A 27 -11.43 13.13 -4.81
N THR A 28 -10.89 12.48 -3.77
CA THR A 28 -10.57 13.12 -2.48
C THR A 28 -9.12 12.83 -2.10
N ARG A 29 -8.56 13.61 -1.18
CA ARG A 29 -7.20 13.40 -0.65
C ARG A 29 -7.03 12.05 0.05
N GLY A 30 -8.10 11.50 0.64
CA GLY A 30 -8.02 10.25 1.40
C GLY A 30 -7.25 10.38 2.71
N GLN A 31 -6.70 9.25 3.16
CA GLN A 31 -5.88 9.09 4.36
C GLN A 31 -4.65 8.26 4.01
N THR A 32 -3.57 8.50 4.74
CA THR A 32 -2.29 7.82 4.58
C THR A 32 -1.85 7.23 5.92
N MET A 33 -1.28 6.04 5.89
CA MET A 33 -0.58 5.45 7.05
C MET A 33 0.70 4.76 6.60
N MET A 34 1.75 4.98 7.37
CA MET A 34 3.08 4.39 7.18
C MET A 34 3.35 3.38 8.29
N GLU A 35 3.96 2.25 7.93
CA GLU A 35 4.46 1.23 8.85
C GLU A 35 5.89 0.88 8.41
N THR A 36 6.85 1.02 9.31
CA THR A 36 8.28 0.83 9.02
C THR A 36 8.76 -0.50 9.57
N PHE A 37 9.59 -1.18 8.77
CA PHE A 37 10.15 -2.49 9.05
C PHE A 37 11.67 -2.42 8.93
N ASP A 38 12.36 -3.14 9.81
CA ASP A 38 13.83 -3.24 9.77
C ASP A 38 14.32 -4.04 8.57
N TRP A 39 13.49 -4.97 8.05
CA TRP A 39 13.83 -5.80 6.90
C TRP A 39 12.86 -5.55 5.73
N PRO A 40 13.37 -5.29 4.51
CA PRO A 40 12.52 -5.07 3.33
C PRO A 40 11.56 -6.23 3.00
N ALA A 41 11.98 -7.46 3.33
CA ALA A 41 11.14 -8.65 3.17
C ALA A 41 9.85 -8.57 4.01
N ASP A 42 9.92 -8.02 5.21
CA ASP A 42 8.76 -7.91 6.11
C ASP A 42 7.74 -6.91 5.59
N ALA A 43 8.20 -5.76 5.06
CA ALA A 43 7.32 -4.78 4.41
C ALA A 43 6.61 -5.40 3.19
N THR A 44 7.33 -6.19 2.40
CA THR A 44 6.78 -6.89 1.23
C THR A 44 5.75 -7.95 1.65
N ASN A 45 6.06 -8.74 2.68
CA ASN A 45 5.13 -9.73 3.23
C ASN A 45 3.86 -9.08 3.78
N ALA A 46 4.00 -7.94 4.48
CA ALA A 46 2.88 -7.15 4.96
C ALA A 46 2.01 -6.61 3.80
N LEU A 47 2.64 -6.11 2.73
CA LEU A 47 1.93 -5.68 1.52
C LEU A 47 1.08 -6.81 0.94
N VAL A 48 1.68 -7.97 0.66
CA VAL A 48 0.98 -9.12 0.06
C VAL A 48 -0.20 -9.58 0.94
N ARG A 49 -0.02 -9.59 2.27
CA ARG A 49 -1.10 -9.93 3.21
C ARG A 49 -2.27 -8.96 3.11
N ILE A 50 -2.00 -7.65 3.06
CA ILE A 50 -3.04 -6.62 2.94
C ILE A 50 -3.69 -6.69 1.57
N GLU A 51 -2.91 -6.80 0.51
CA GLU A 51 -3.37 -6.91 -0.87
C GLU A 51 -4.36 -8.06 -1.03
N ARG A 52 -4.02 -9.28 -0.58
CA ARG A 52 -4.93 -10.44 -0.58
C ARG A 52 -6.21 -10.18 0.21
N SER A 53 -6.11 -9.48 1.34
CA SER A 53 -7.29 -9.07 2.13
C SER A 53 -8.19 -8.10 1.37
N LYS A 54 -7.62 -7.14 0.63
CA LYS A 54 -8.38 -6.16 -0.17
C LYS A 54 -8.95 -6.78 -1.44
N LYS A 55 -8.21 -7.66 -2.11
CA LYS A 55 -8.71 -8.46 -3.26
C LYS A 55 -9.96 -9.26 -2.87
N ARG A 56 -9.97 -9.92 -1.70
CA ARG A 56 -11.17 -10.59 -1.15
C ARG A 56 -12.35 -9.65 -0.85
N ARG A 57 -12.10 -8.36 -0.63
CA ARG A 57 -13.14 -7.34 -0.44
C ARG A 57 -13.62 -6.72 -1.76
N GLY A 58 -13.20 -7.25 -2.89
CA GLY A 58 -13.61 -6.79 -4.22
C GLY A 58 -12.76 -5.65 -4.80
N TYR A 59 -11.64 -5.28 -4.16
CA TYR A 59 -10.66 -4.42 -4.81
C TYR A 59 -10.01 -5.18 -5.97
N ARG A 60 -9.79 -4.49 -7.09
CA ARG A 60 -9.09 -5.01 -8.25
C ARG A 60 -7.82 -4.21 -8.45
N GLU A 61 -6.78 -4.90 -8.89
CA GLU A 61 -5.50 -4.31 -9.18
C GLU A 61 -5.64 -3.36 -10.37
N THR A 62 -5.18 -2.14 -10.19
CA THR A 62 -5.03 -1.14 -11.24
C THR A 62 -3.55 -0.81 -11.27
N VAL A 63 -2.87 -1.23 -12.33
CA VAL A 63 -1.50 -0.79 -12.58
C VAL A 63 -1.54 0.71 -12.84
N GLU A 64 -1.15 1.49 -11.84
CA GLU A 64 -0.82 2.89 -12.05
C GLU A 64 0.51 2.88 -12.83
N SER A 65 0.43 3.20 -14.12
CA SER A 65 1.63 3.38 -14.93
C SER A 65 2.35 4.60 -14.36
N VAL A 66 3.43 4.36 -13.63
CA VAL A 66 4.34 5.42 -13.20
C VAL A 66 5.05 5.87 -14.49
N GLU A 67 4.61 6.98 -15.07
CA GLU A 67 5.38 7.72 -16.09
C GLU A 67 6.65 8.31 -15.49
#